data_AF-A0A520XN05-F1
#
_entry.id   AF-A0A520XN05-F1
#
_cell.length_a   1.000
_cell.length_b   1.000
_cell.length_c   1.000
_cell.angle_alpha   90.00
_cell.angle_beta   90.00
_cell.angle_gamma   90.00
#
_symmetry.space_group_name_H-M   'P 1'
#
loop_
_entity.id
_entity.type
_entity.pdbx_description
1 polymer ?
#
loop_
_entity_poly.entity_id
_entity_poly.type
_entity_poly.pdbx_seq_one_letter_code
_entity_poly.pdbx_strand_id
1 'polypeptide(L)'
;MADDLGFPELDPRPDEEAWEAYLTFAAPILGSDDALGLENDQLIALEEELGTQLPFEIGLLLVMGVPPTDGWWRWHSDAAERLAAWNDLIGASLGVSADDLVAAPKLLPLFEDYAVPVEPATGREATESNPILHLGDDGVTVAGLDLADWLHKQFDIPLPWWPENEPRTFPFWSEITPSP
;
A
#
# COMPACT_ATOMS: atom_id res chain seq x y z
N MET A 1 33.80 -22.89 8.95
CA MET A 1 34.25 -21.52 9.24
C MET A 1 34.74 -20.95 7.93
N ALA A 2 33.84 -20.30 7.19
CA ALA A 2 34.15 -19.65 5.93
C ALA A 2 33.35 -18.36 5.88
N ASP A 3 34.08 -17.29 5.60
CA ASP A 3 33.65 -15.99 5.07
C ASP A 3 32.85 -15.06 6.00
N ASP A 4 33.57 -14.56 7.02
CA ASP A 4 33.39 -13.22 7.58
C ASP A 4 34.20 -12.22 6.73
N LEU A 5 33.76 -12.03 5.48
CA LEU A 5 34.18 -10.88 4.69
C LEU A 5 33.20 -9.78 5.05
N GLY A 6 33.62 -8.88 5.96
CA GLY A 6 32.87 -7.70 6.40
C GLY A 6 32.61 -6.70 5.28
N PHE A 7 31.87 -7.12 4.25
CA PHE A 7 31.06 -6.23 3.45
C PHE A 7 30.04 -5.63 4.41
N PRO A 8 29.91 -4.28 4.50
CA PRO A 8 28.74 -3.72 5.14
C PRO A 8 27.52 -4.37 4.47
N GLU A 9 26.54 -4.83 5.26
CA GLU A 9 25.19 -5.01 4.75
C GLU A 9 24.83 -3.64 4.15
N LEU A 10 24.99 -3.49 2.83
CA LEU A 10 24.34 -2.42 2.10
C LEU A 10 22.89 -2.70 2.39
N ASP A 11 22.25 -1.95 3.30
CA ASP A 11 20.82 -2.12 3.51
C ASP A 11 20.18 -1.82 2.14
N PRO A 12 19.74 -2.85 1.41
CA PRO A 12 19.54 -2.76 -0.03
C PRO A 12 18.14 -2.23 -0.33
N ARG A 13 17.44 -1.72 0.68
CA ARG A 13 16.07 -1.22 0.57
C ARG A 13 16.09 0.30 0.46
N PRO A 14 15.18 0.89 -0.33
CA PRO A 14 15.05 2.34 -0.40
C PRO A 14 14.77 2.91 0.99
N ASP A 15 15.54 3.92 1.37
CA ASP A 15 15.26 4.74 2.54
C ASP A 15 14.23 5.84 2.22
N GLU A 16 13.91 6.67 3.21
CA GLU A 16 12.96 7.77 3.07
C GLU A 16 13.36 8.75 1.95
N GLU A 17 14.66 9.09 1.85
CA GLU A 17 15.18 9.99 0.82
C GLU A 17 15.03 9.41 -0.59
N ALA A 18 15.28 8.10 -0.76
CA ALA A 18 15.08 7.42 -2.02
C ALA A 18 13.61 7.43 -2.44
N TRP A 19 12.68 7.15 -1.51
CA TRP A 19 11.24 7.21 -1.77
C TRP A 19 10.77 8.62 -2.11
N GLU A 20 11.25 9.64 -1.41
CA GLU A 20 10.92 11.04 -1.72
C GLU A 20 11.38 11.45 -3.10
N ALA A 21 12.62 11.11 -3.47
CA ALA A 21 13.14 11.39 -4.81
C ALA A 21 12.32 10.67 -5.89
N TYR A 22 11.94 9.41 -5.66
CA TYR A 22 11.15 8.64 -6.60
C TYR A 22 9.73 9.18 -6.77
N LEU A 23 9.00 9.43 -5.68
CA LEU A 23 7.63 9.93 -5.75
C LEU A 23 7.57 11.36 -6.29
N THR A 24 8.57 12.22 -5.97
CA THR A 24 8.72 13.54 -6.59
C THR A 24 8.87 13.47 -8.11
N PHE A 25 9.58 12.46 -8.60
CA PHE A 25 9.68 12.20 -10.03
C PHE A 25 8.38 11.62 -10.62
N ALA A 26 7.70 10.72 -9.91
CA ALA A 26 6.50 10.03 -10.37
C ALA A 26 5.26 10.94 -10.40
N ALA A 27 5.09 11.82 -9.41
CA ALA A 27 3.94 12.70 -9.24
C ALA A 27 3.47 13.43 -10.52
N PRO A 28 4.34 14.14 -11.27
CA PRO A 28 3.91 14.81 -12.50
C PRO A 28 3.49 13.85 -13.62
N ILE A 29 4.02 12.62 -13.65
CA ILE A 29 3.66 11.59 -14.64
C ILE A 29 2.30 10.99 -14.26
N LEU A 30 2.09 10.73 -12.97
CA LEU A 30 0.85 10.24 -12.41
C LEU A 30 -0.30 11.25 -12.59
N GLY A 31 0.04 12.54 -12.65
CA GLY A 31 -0.93 13.64 -12.65
C GLY A 31 -1.40 14.01 -11.25
N SER A 32 -0.55 13.79 -10.24
CA SER A 32 -0.78 14.19 -8.86
C SER A 32 -1.05 15.70 -8.74
N ASP A 33 -1.91 16.04 -7.78
CA ASP A 33 -2.27 17.42 -7.44
C ASP A 33 -2.02 17.61 -5.94
N ASP A 34 -1.06 18.47 -5.58
CA ASP A 34 -0.68 18.74 -4.20
C ASP A 34 -1.81 19.40 -3.40
N ALA A 35 -2.74 20.09 -4.06
CA ALA A 35 -3.96 20.60 -3.44
C ALA A 35 -4.91 19.48 -2.99
N LEU A 36 -4.70 18.25 -3.47
CA LEU A 36 -5.37 17.03 -3.02
C LEU A 36 -4.46 16.18 -2.11
N GLY A 37 -3.34 16.72 -1.62
CA GLY A 37 -2.54 16.11 -0.58
C GLY A 37 -3.28 16.05 0.75
N LEU A 38 -2.95 15.06 1.59
CA LEU A 38 -3.37 15.05 2.99
C LEU A 38 -2.51 16.00 3.81
N GLU A 39 -3.18 16.78 4.65
CA GLU A 39 -2.54 17.52 5.72
C GLU A 39 -2.12 16.57 6.86
N ASN A 40 -1.17 17.00 7.68
CA ASN A 40 -0.63 16.14 8.77
C ASN A 40 -1.70 15.68 9.76
N ASP A 41 -2.69 16.51 10.08
CA ASP A 41 -3.78 16.14 10.98
C ASP A 41 -4.72 15.10 10.36
N GLN A 42 -4.95 15.16 9.04
CA GLN A 42 -5.72 14.16 8.29
C GLN A 42 -4.98 12.82 8.21
N LEU A 43 -3.66 12.86 8.00
CA LEU A 43 -2.82 11.66 8.02
C LEU A 43 -2.86 10.98 9.40
N ILE A 44 -2.70 11.76 10.48
CA ILE A 44 -2.81 11.25 11.85
C ILE A 44 -4.18 10.64 12.11
N ALA A 45 -5.27 11.31 11.71
CA ALA A 45 -6.61 10.77 11.89
C ALA A 45 -6.81 9.44 11.15
N LEU A 46 -6.27 9.30 9.94
CA LEU A 46 -6.30 8.04 9.19
C LEU A 46 -5.52 6.93 9.92
N GLU A 47 -4.32 7.23 10.43
CA GLU A 47 -3.51 6.28 11.20
C GLU A 47 -4.18 5.87 12.52
N GLU A 48 -4.87 6.79 13.19
CA GLU A 48 -5.66 6.50 14.39
C GLU A 48 -6.80 5.51 14.10
N GLU A 49 -7.52 5.70 12.99
CA GLU A 49 -8.59 4.78 12.56
C GLU A 49 -8.06 3.41 12.13
N LEU A 50 -6.88 3.37 11.51
CA LEU A 50 -6.20 2.11 11.17
C LEU A 50 -5.59 1.42 12.40
N GLY A 51 -5.33 2.17 13.47
CA GLY A 51 -4.64 1.69 14.66
C GLY A 51 -3.15 1.40 14.46
N THR A 52 -2.56 1.91 13.37
CA THR A 52 -1.14 1.74 13.01
C THR A 52 -0.65 2.92 12.18
N GLN A 53 0.66 3.16 12.23
CA GLN A 53 1.31 4.07 11.28
C GLN A 53 1.31 3.48 9.88
N LEU A 54 1.19 4.35 8.88
CA LEU A 54 1.27 3.95 7.49
C LEU A 54 2.72 3.61 7.10
N PRO A 55 2.93 2.70 6.13
CA PRO A 55 4.22 2.60 5.46
C PRO A 55 4.62 3.97 4.90
N PHE A 56 5.90 4.34 5.07
CA PHE A 56 6.38 5.69 4.77
C PHE A 56 6.01 6.14 3.35
N GLU A 57 6.25 5.29 2.36
CA GLU A 57 5.98 5.58 0.94
C GLU A 57 4.49 5.80 0.64
N ILE A 58 3.61 5.16 1.41
CA ILE A 58 2.16 5.31 1.30
C ILE A 58 1.73 6.63 1.91
N GLY A 59 2.23 6.96 3.11
CA GLY A 59 2.00 8.26 3.73
C GLY A 59 2.47 9.39 2.83
N LEU A 60 3.67 9.26 2.26
CA LEU A 60 4.24 10.25 1.36
C LEU A 60 3.42 10.42 0.07
N LEU A 61 2.97 9.33 -0.57
CA LEU A 61 2.07 9.40 -1.72
C LEU A 61 0.78 10.19 -1.41
N LEU A 62 0.18 9.94 -0.25
CA LEU A 62 -1.07 10.61 0.15
C LEU A 62 -0.84 12.09 0.49
N VAL A 63 0.27 12.45 1.12
CA VAL A 63 0.65 13.84 1.40
C VAL A 63 0.97 14.60 0.11
N MET A 64 1.64 13.97 -0.85
CA MET A 64 1.94 14.56 -2.16
C MET A 64 0.69 14.74 -3.03
N GLY A 65 -0.40 14.06 -2.70
CA GLY A 65 -1.66 14.11 -3.42
C GLY A 65 -1.71 13.09 -4.55
N VAL A 66 -2.86 12.44 -4.65
CA VAL A 66 -3.19 11.52 -5.74
C VAL A 66 -3.90 12.27 -6.87
N PRO A 67 -3.88 11.76 -8.11
CA PRO A 67 -4.55 12.40 -9.23
C PRO A 67 -6.03 12.75 -8.98
N PRO A 68 -6.54 13.84 -9.57
CA PRO A 68 -7.93 14.24 -9.45
C PRO A 68 -8.89 13.36 -10.26
N THR A 69 -8.39 12.36 -10.99
CA THR A 69 -9.17 11.44 -11.80
C THR A 69 -9.98 10.47 -10.94
N ASP A 70 -10.97 9.82 -11.56
CA ASP A 70 -11.71 8.72 -10.94
C ASP A 70 -10.78 7.54 -10.60
N GLY A 71 -11.22 6.71 -9.65
CA GLY A 71 -10.50 5.52 -9.18
C GLY A 71 -9.73 5.75 -7.87
N TRP A 72 -9.07 6.89 -7.68
CA TRP A 72 -8.29 7.14 -6.47
C TRP A 72 -9.15 7.32 -5.21
N TRP A 73 -8.81 6.59 -4.16
CA TRP A 73 -9.36 6.82 -2.83
C TRP A 73 -8.77 8.10 -2.24
N ARG A 74 -9.65 8.95 -1.72
CA ARG A 74 -9.27 10.24 -1.10
C ARG A 74 -9.63 10.21 0.36
N TRP A 75 -8.81 10.79 1.21
CA TRP A 75 -8.95 10.68 2.66
C TRP A 75 -9.16 12.02 3.37
N HIS A 76 -9.50 13.09 2.64
CA HIS A 76 -9.76 14.42 3.21
C HIS A 76 -11.04 14.51 4.06
N SER A 77 -11.92 13.53 3.94
CA SER A 77 -13.17 13.43 4.71
C SER A 77 -13.03 12.44 5.87
N ASP A 78 -14.14 12.13 6.54
CA ASP A 78 -14.17 11.14 7.62
C ASP A 78 -13.52 9.80 7.20
N ALA A 79 -12.37 9.48 7.80
CA ALA A 79 -11.58 8.30 7.47
C ALA A 79 -12.29 7.02 7.92
N ALA A 80 -13.01 7.07 9.06
CA ALA A 80 -13.77 5.95 9.59
C ALA A 80 -14.91 5.57 8.64
N GLU A 81 -15.67 6.57 8.15
CA GLU A 81 -16.74 6.35 7.17
C GLU A 81 -16.19 5.69 5.89
N ARG A 82 -15.02 6.14 5.41
CA ARG A 82 -14.40 5.59 4.21
C ARG A 82 -13.87 4.18 4.39
N LEU A 83 -13.22 3.88 5.51
CA LEU A 83 -12.78 2.53 5.83
C LEU A 83 -13.96 1.57 6.00
N ALA A 84 -15.07 2.04 6.59
CA ALA A 84 -16.29 1.25 6.67
C ALA A 84 -16.88 0.95 5.29
N ALA A 85 -16.98 1.96 4.41
CA ALA A 85 -17.46 1.79 3.04
C ALA A 85 -16.57 0.84 2.23
N TRP A 86 -15.26 0.91 2.43
CA TRP A 86 -14.30 -0.03 1.84
C TRP A 86 -14.55 -1.47 2.31
N ASN A 87 -14.65 -1.68 3.64
CA ASN A 87 -14.90 -3.01 4.20
C ASN A 87 -16.21 -3.62 3.70
N ASP A 88 -17.28 -2.82 3.58
CA ASP A 88 -18.56 -3.28 3.01
C ASP A 88 -18.39 -3.72 1.54
N LEU A 89 -17.64 -2.96 0.74
CA LEU A 89 -17.38 -3.27 -0.67
C LEU A 89 -16.60 -4.57 -0.82
N ILE A 90 -15.48 -4.72 -0.12
CA ILE A 90 -14.63 -5.92 -0.26
C ILE A 90 -15.26 -7.15 0.37
N GLY A 91 -16.02 -6.99 1.45
CA GLY A 91 -16.75 -8.11 2.06
C GLY A 91 -17.79 -8.68 1.11
N ALA A 92 -18.49 -7.80 0.38
CA ALA A 92 -19.43 -8.21 -0.65
C ALA A 92 -18.75 -8.90 -1.84
N SER A 93 -17.65 -8.34 -2.36
CA SER A 93 -16.93 -8.90 -3.53
C SER A 93 -16.27 -10.24 -3.21
N LEU A 94 -15.58 -10.35 -2.08
CA LEU A 94 -14.84 -11.55 -1.68
C LEU A 94 -15.72 -12.60 -0.97
N GLY A 95 -16.98 -12.28 -0.66
CA GLY A 95 -17.86 -13.15 0.14
C GLY A 95 -17.36 -13.36 1.58
N VAL A 96 -16.62 -12.39 2.12
CA VAL A 96 -16.06 -12.41 3.48
C VAL A 96 -17.03 -11.70 4.44
N SER A 97 -17.25 -12.27 5.63
CA SER A 97 -18.15 -11.67 6.59
C SER A 97 -17.55 -10.40 7.22
N ALA A 98 -18.40 -9.48 7.68
CA ALA A 98 -17.94 -8.28 8.38
C ALA A 98 -17.10 -8.62 9.63
N ASP A 99 -17.47 -9.68 10.36
CA ASP A 99 -16.72 -10.13 11.54
C ASP A 99 -15.32 -10.62 11.16
N ASP A 100 -15.18 -11.35 10.04
CA ASP A 100 -13.88 -11.81 9.54
C ASP A 100 -13.02 -10.63 9.07
N LEU A 101 -13.61 -9.63 8.40
CA LEU A 101 -12.90 -8.42 7.98
C LEU A 101 -12.42 -7.56 9.17
N VAL A 102 -13.20 -7.50 10.25
CA VAL A 102 -12.78 -6.79 11.47
C VAL A 102 -11.53 -7.44 12.06
N ALA A 103 -11.44 -8.77 12.02
CA ALA A 103 -10.31 -9.55 12.51
C ALA A 103 -9.13 -9.65 11.52
N ALA A 104 -9.33 -9.27 10.26
CA ALA A 104 -8.31 -9.32 9.22
C ALA A 104 -7.23 -8.24 9.42
N PRO A 105 -5.99 -8.50 8.92
CA PRO A 105 -4.96 -7.46 8.85
C PRO A 105 -5.46 -6.25 8.06
N LYS A 106 -5.23 -5.04 8.56
CA LYS A 106 -5.80 -3.84 7.93
C LYS A 106 -5.27 -3.60 6.52
N LEU A 107 -6.18 -3.20 5.64
CA LEU A 107 -5.89 -2.75 4.28
C LEU A 107 -6.24 -1.28 4.15
N LEU A 108 -5.39 -0.53 3.45
CA LEU A 108 -5.67 0.82 3.01
C LEU A 108 -5.93 0.81 1.50
N PRO A 109 -7.15 1.15 1.02
CA PRO A 109 -7.40 1.27 -0.40
C PRO A 109 -6.71 2.51 -0.99
N LEU A 110 -6.16 2.34 -2.18
CA LEU A 110 -5.40 3.38 -2.89
C LEU A 110 -6.12 3.81 -4.17
N PHE A 111 -6.47 2.84 -5.01
CA PHE A 111 -7.05 3.07 -6.33
C PHE A 111 -8.01 1.94 -6.63
N GLU A 112 -9.26 2.23 -6.96
CA GLU A 112 -10.31 1.23 -7.25
C GLU A 112 -10.35 0.13 -6.17
N ASP A 113 -10.07 -1.11 -6.56
CA ASP A 113 -9.99 -2.32 -5.73
C ASP A 113 -8.54 -2.71 -5.38
N TYR A 114 -7.60 -1.80 -5.57
CA TYR A 114 -6.21 -1.94 -5.16
C TYR A 114 -5.99 -1.38 -3.75
N ALA A 115 -5.37 -2.17 -2.89
CA ALA A 115 -5.09 -1.81 -1.51
C ALA A 115 -3.74 -2.32 -1.02
N VAL A 116 -3.18 -1.64 -0.02
CA VAL A 116 -1.93 -2.01 0.63
C VAL A 116 -2.20 -2.52 2.05
N PRO A 117 -1.62 -3.66 2.46
CA PRO A 117 -1.57 -4.03 3.86
C PRO A 117 -0.73 -3.03 4.65
N VAL A 118 -1.29 -2.49 5.74
CA VAL A 118 -0.59 -1.48 6.57
C VAL A 118 0.13 -2.08 7.77
N GLU A 119 -0.02 -3.39 7.99
CA GLU A 119 0.65 -4.14 9.04
C GLU A 119 1.93 -4.83 8.51
N PRO A 120 2.86 -5.24 9.38
CA PRO A 120 4.04 -5.98 8.96
C PRO A 120 3.67 -7.33 8.35
N ALA A 121 4.34 -7.71 7.26
CA ALA A 121 4.19 -9.03 6.68
C ALA A 121 4.73 -10.13 7.63
N THR A 122 4.32 -11.38 7.40
CA THR A 122 4.77 -12.52 8.22
C THR A 122 6.31 -12.60 8.26
N GLY A 123 6.88 -12.58 9.46
CA GLY A 123 8.33 -12.66 9.66
C GLY A 123 9.09 -11.36 9.35
N ARG A 124 8.39 -10.23 9.21
CA ARG A 124 8.98 -8.90 9.05
C ARG A 124 8.62 -8.01 10.23
N GLU A 125 9.51 -7.08 10.55
CA GLU A 125 9.26 -6.02 11.54
C GLU A 125 8.79 -4.72 10.89
N ALA A 126 9.16 -4.52 9.63
CA ALA A 126 8.91 -3.31 8.83
C ALA A 126 7.68 -3.46 7.92
N THR A 127 7.00 -2.34 7.66
CA THR A 127 5.83 -2.25 6.78
C THR A 127 6.15 -1.62 5.43
N GLU A 128 7.31 -0.97 5.30
CA GLU A 128 7.80 -0.34 4.07
C GLU A 128 8.02 -1.40 2.99
N SER A 129 7.66 -1.08 1.75
CA SER A 129 7.66 -1.99 0.60
C SER A 129 6.72 -3.18 0.80
N ASN A 130 5.57 -2.96 1.45
CA ASN A 130 4.48 -3.92 1.41
C ASN A 130 3.88 -3.98 0.00
N PRO A 131 3.40 -5.16 -0.43
CA PRO A 131 2.85 -5.35 -1.76
C PRO A 131 1.53 -4.61 -1.91
N ILE A 132 1.23 -4.19 -3.14
CA ILE A 132 -0.11 -3.75 -3.51
C ILE A 132 -0.91 -4.97 -3.93
N LEU A 133 -2.05 -5.16 -3.28
CA LEU A 133 -3.01 -6.22 -3.55
C LEU A 133 -4.11 -5.69 -4.47
N HIS A 134 -4.62 -6.55 -5.35
CA HIS A 134 -5.83 -6.34 -6.12
C HIS A 134 -6.91 -7.29 -5.59
N LEU A 135 -8.05 -6.74 -5.20
CA LEU A 135 -9.16 -7.45 -4.56
C LEU A 135 -10.35 -7.55 -5.51
N GLY A 136 -10.38 -8.61 -6.32
CA GLY A 136 -11.47 -8.83 -7.27
C GLY A 136 -12.44 -9.93 -6.82
N ASP A 137 -13.52 -10.10 -7.59
CA ASP A 137 -14.51 -11.17 -7.37
C ASP A 137 -13.87 -12.57 -7.43
N ASP A 138 -12.74 -12.69 -8.15
CA ASP A 138 -11.96 -13.92 -8.28
C ASP A 138 -10.93 -14.10 -7.14
N GLY A 139 -11.00 -13.33 -6.06
CA GLY A 139 -10.11 -13.41 -4.90
C GLY A 139 -9.03 -12.32 -4.87
N VAL A 140 -7.98 -12.56 -4.07
CA VAL A 140 -6.92 -11.57 -3.81
C VAL A 140 -5.63 -11.96 -4.53
N THR A 141 -5.05 -11.00 -5.26
CA THR A 141 -3.80 -11.20 -6.00
C THR A 141 -2.78 -10.10 -5.71
N VAL A 142 -1.50 -10.40 -5.88
CA VAL A 142 -0.43 -9.39 -5.77
C VAL A 142 -0.33 -8.65 -7.10
N ALA A 143 -0.65 -7.36 -7.10
CA ALA A 143 -0.56 -6.47 -8.26
C ALA A 143 0.86 -5.90 -8.42
N GLY A 144 1.50 -5.53 -7.31
CA GLY A 144 2.89 -5.10 -7.26
C GLY A 144 3.58 -5.60 -5.98
N LEU A 145 4.87 -5.89 -6.06
CA LEU A 145 5.68 -6.32 -4.92
C LEU A 145 5.93 -5.19 -3.92
N ASP A 146 5.83 -3.95 -4.37
CA ASP A 146 5.84 -2.71 -3.61
C ASP A 146 5.07 -1.62 -4.38
N LEU A 147 5.04 -0.40 -3.84
CA LEU A 147 4.40 0.75 -4.46
C LEU A 147 5.01 1.11 -5.84
N ALA A 148 6.34 1.06 -6.00
CA ALA A 148 7.00 1.44 -7.25
C ALA A 148 6.72 0.43 -8.38
N ASP A 149 6.76 -0.87 -8.07
CA ASP A 149 6.40 -1.95 -8.98
C ASP A 149 4.93 -1.85 -9.41
N TRP A 150 4.02 -1.54 -8.48
CA TRP A 150 2.62 -1.32 -8.82
C TRP A 150 2.43 -0.06 -9.69
N LEU A 151 3.03 1.08 -9.32
CA LEU A 151 2.93 2.31 -10.10
C LEU A 151 3.47 2.12 -11.53
N HIS A 152 4.55 1.37 -11.69
CA HIS A 152 5.09 1.00 -13.00
C HIS A 152 4.08 0.20 -13.82
N LYS A 153 3.53 -0.87 -13.25
CA LYS A 153 2.59 -1.75 -13.97
C LYS A 153 1.28 -1.05 -14.31
N GLN A 154 0.77 -0.23 -13.39
CA GLN A 154 -0.55 0.37 -13.50
C GLN A 154 -0.54 1.69 -14.29
N PHE A 155 0.51 2.49 -14.17
CA PHE A 155 0.55 3.85 -14.72
C PHE A 155 1.79 4.11 -15.61
N ASP A 156 2.55 3.07 -15.96
CA ASP A 156 3.76 3.15 -16.81
C ASP A 156 4.83 4.11 -16.25
N ILE A 157 4.89 4.25 -14.92
CA ILE A 157 5.92 5.03 -14.24
C ILE A 157 7.26 4.27 -14.35
N PRO A 158 8.37 4.90 -14.78
CA PRO A 158 9.67 4.23 -14.82
C PRO A 158 10.09 3.67 -13.45
N LEU A 159 10.57 2.43 -13.42
CA LEU A 159 11.07 1.82 -12.19
C LEU A 159 12.38 2.49 -11.72
N PRO A 160 12.56 2.65 -10.40
CA PRO A 160 13.85 3.02 -9.83
C PRO A 160 14.84 1.86 -9.95
N TRP A 161 16.14 2.15 -9.83
CA TRP A 161 17.19 1.12 -9.84
C TRP A 161 17.39 0.47 -8.45
N TRP A 162 16.29 0.18 -7.77
CA TRP A 162 16.33 -0.49 -6.48
C TRP A 162 16.43 -2.01 -6.64
N PRO A 163 16.99 -2.71 -5.66
CA PRO A 163 16.93 -4.17 -5.60
C PRO A 163 15.49 -4.67 -5.61
N GLU A 164 15.29 -5.82 -6.26
CA GLU A 164 13.98 -6.47 -6.27
C GLU A 164 13.57 -6.86 -4.85
N ASN A 165 12.31 -6.58 -4.50
CA ASN A 165 11.76 -6.99 -3.22
C ASN A 165 11.42 -8.49 -3.21
N GLU A 166 11.72 -9.13 -2.08
CA GLU A 166 11.25 -10.50 -1.84
C GLU A 166 9.72 -10.52 -1.68
N PRO A 167 9.02 -11.52 -2.24
CA PRO A 167 7.58 -11.65 -2.04
C PRO A 167 7.21 -11.69 -0.56
N ARG A 168 6.23 -10.86 -0.18
CA ARG A 168 5.66 -10.80 1.17
C ARG A 168 4.29 -11.44 1.19
N THR A 169 3.98 -12.12 2.30
CA THR A 169 2.72 -12.84 2.47
C THR A 169 1.96 -12.34 3.69
N PHE A 170 0.65 -12.29 3.53
CA PHE A 170 -0.33 -11.90 4.54
C PHE A 170 -1.37 -13.01 4.61
N PRO A 171 -1.25 -13.98 5.53
CA PRO A 171 -1.98 -15.24 5.46
C PRO A 171 -3.48 -15.10 5.18
N PHE A 172 -4.18 -14.24 5.93
CA PHE A 172 -5.60 -13.98 5.71
C PHE A 172 -5.91 -13.59 4.25
N TRP A 173 -5.19 -12.59 3.71
CA TRP A 173 -5.41 -12.09 2.36
C TRP A 173 -4.87 -13.04 1.28
N SER A 174 -3.76 -13.73 1.54
CA SER A 174 -3.12 -14.65 0.60
C SER A 174 -3.88 -15.98 0.45
N GLU A 175 -4.73 -16.33 1.41
CA GLU A 175 -5.52 -17.55 1.41
C GLU A 175 -6.91 -17.37 0.77
N ILE A 176 -7.34 -16.12 0.50
CA ILE A 176 -8.59 -15.84 -0.19
C ILE A 176 -8.42 -16.16 -1.68
N THR A 177 -8.83 -17.38 -2.02
CA THR A 177 -8.93 -17.87 -3.40
C THR A 177 -10.37 -17.77 -3.89
N PRO A 178 -10.62 -17.69 -5.21
CA PRO A 178 -11.98 -17.70 -5.74
C PRO A 178 -12.72 -18.95 -5.25
N SER A 179 -14.00 -18.78 -4.88
CA SER A 179 -14.86 -19.95 -4.67
C SER A 179 -14.99 -20.71 -6.00
N PRO A 180 -14.89 -22.06 -6.01
CA PRO A 180 -14.98 -22.87 -7.22
C PRO A 180 -16.35 -22.85 -7.89
#